data_AF-A0A7S0P6D3-F1
#
_entry.id   AF-A0A7S0P6D3-F1
#
_cell.length_a   1.000
_cell.length_b   1.000
_cell.length_c   1.000
_cell.angle_alpha   90.00
_cell.angle_beta   90.00
_cell.angle_gamma   90.00
#
_symmetry.space_group_name_H-M   'P 1'
#
loop_
_entity.id
_entity.type
_entity.pdbx_description
1 polymer ?
#
loop_
_entity_poly.entity_id
_entity_poly.type
_entity_poly.pdbx_seq_one_letter_code
_entity_poly.pdbx_strand_id
1 'polypeptide(L)'
;NSKPRVVSGLCKLSFQPDRGFASVSNFCYPRCVTHSQSCVVVVPQDWYITDSKLACTANQDFLNVSNKLYTGLAGPAVGTQLSGFLTWHVGGPTIDTFSGCGKYCGFELQLAPKPPARSAQGKLL
;
A
#
# COMPACT_ATOMS: atom_id res chain seq x y z
N ASN A 1 9.57 -20.18 -0.56
CA ASN A 1 9.21 -18.80 -0.92
C ASN A 1 7.84 -18.72 -1.53
N SER A 2 6.82 -18.43 -0.71
CA SER A 2 5.52 -17.99 -1.20
C SER A 2 5.64 -16.58 -1.80
N LYS A 3 4.69 -16.20 -2.66
CA LYS A 3 4.53 -14.86 -3.24
C LYS A 3 3.34 -14.17 -2.58
N PRO A 4 3.30 -12.82 -2.49
CA PRO A 4 2.12 -12.05 -2.12
C PRO A 4 0.86 -12.50 -2.86
N ARG A 5 -0.32 -12.35 -2.23
CA ARG A 5 -1.61 -12.72 -2.84
C ARG A 5 -2.70 -11.79 -2.34
N VAL A 6 -3.56 -11.34 -3.24
CA VAL A 6 -4.83 -10.69 -2.87
C VAL A 6 -5.78 -11.80 -2.42
N VAL A 7 -6.32 -11.68 -1.21
CA VAL A 7 -7.26 -12.65 -0.63
C VAL A 7 -8.69 -12.17 -0.82
N SER A 8 -8.93 -10.86 -0.78
CA SER A 8 -10.24 -10.28 -0.99
C SER A 8 -10.16 -8.81 -1.42
N GLY A 9 -11.26 -8.35 -2.03
CA GLY A 9 -11.47 -6.94 -2.31
C GLY A 9 -10.76 -6.40 -3.55
N LEU A 10 -10.64 -5.07 -3.62
CA LEU A 10 -10.28 -4.33 -4.83
C LEU A 10 -8.83 -3.80 -4.80
N CYS A 11 -7.88 -4.71 -4.57
CA CYS A 11 -6.46 -4.41 -4.76
C CYS A 11 -5.90 -5.08 -6.00
N LYS A 12 -5.02 -4.35 -6.69
CA LYS A 12 -4.23 -4.86 -7.79
C LYS A 12 -2.90 -5.36 -7.23
N LEU A 13 -2.51 -6.55 -7.64
CA LEU A 13 -1.21 -7.14 -7.37
C LEU A 13 -0.56 -7.46 -8.72
N SER A 14 0.65 -6.96 -8.93
CA SER A 14 1.42 -7.20 -10.15
C SER A 14 2.82 -7.68 -9.80
N PHE A 15 3.18 -8.84 -10.33
CA PHE A 15 4.50 -9.43 -10.15
C PHE A 15 5.42 -9.03 -11.29
N GLN A 16 6.62 -8.56 -10.96
CA GLN A 16 7.69 -8.31 -11.93
C GLN A 16 8.82 -9.32 -11.67
N PRO A 17 8.70 -10.55 -12.20
CA PRO A 17 9.64 -11.64 -11.89
C PRO A 17 11.08 -11.27 -12.27
N ASP A 18 11.29 -10.57 -13.39
CA ASP A 18 12.61 -10.17 -13.88
C ASP A 18 13.32 -9.18 -12.95
N ARG A 19 12.56 -8.48 -12.10
CA ARG A 19 13.09 -7.50 -11.15
C ARG A 19 13.01 -7.95 -9.69
N GLY A 20 12.41 -9.11 -9.44
CA GLY A 20 12.30 -9.69 -8.10
C GLY A 20 11.38 -8.94 -7.14
N PHE A 21 10.43 -8.14 -7.62
CA PHE A 21 9.49 -7.40 -6.78
C PHE A 21 8.03 -7.58 -7.17
N ALA A 22 7.14 -7.18 -6.25
CA ALA A 22 5.71 -7.12 -6.44
C ALA A 22 5.21 -5.69 -6.18
N SER A 23 4.26 -5.22 -6.98
CA SER A 23 3.55 -3.96 -6.74
C SER A 23 2.14 -4.27 -6.24
N VAL A 24 1.73 -3.60 -5.17
CA VAL A 24 0.39 -3.69 -4.60
C VAL A 24 -0.20 -2.29 -4.56
N SER A 25 -1.40 -2.12 -5.11
CA SER A 25 -2.13 -0.85 -5.04
C SER A 25 -3.62 -1.09 -4.90
N ASN A 26 -4.38 -0.08 -4.47
CA ASN A 26 -5.82 -0.11 -4.72
C ASN A 26 -6.09 0.03 -6.24
N PHE A 27 -7.18 -0.57 -6.72
CA PHE A 27 -7.47 -0.69 -8.15
C PHE A 27 -7.50 0.66 -8.90
N CYS A 28 -7.98 1.71 -8.25
CA CYS A 28 -8.15 3.02 -8.86
C CYS A 28 -7.05 4.04 -8.48
N TYR A 29 -5.96 3.65 -7.81
CA TYR A 29 -4.96 4.60 -7.31
C TYR A 29 -4.53 5.67 -8.34
N PRO A 30 -4.44 6.97 -7.96
CA PRO A 30 -4.91 7.59 -6.72
C PRO A 30 -6.33 8.19 -6.81
N ARG A 31 -7.09 7.94 -7.89
CA ARG A 31 -8.36 8.64 -8.17
C ARG A 31 -9.57 7.70 -8.04
N CYS A 32 -10.75 8.25 -7.87
CA CYS A 32 -12.00 7.51 -8.10
C CYS A 32 -12.23 6.31 -7.15
N VAL A 33 -11.75 6.38 -5.91
CA VAL A 33 -12.04 5.32 -4.93
C VAL A 33 -13.45 5.51 -4.38
N THR A 34 -14.28 4.47 -4.52
CA THR A 34 -15.66 4.49 -4.04
C THR A 34 -15.74 4.08 -2.56
N HIS A 35 -16.85 4.41 -1.91
CA HIS A 35 -17.14 4.05 -0.54
C HIS A 35 -17.05 2.52 -0.33
N SER A 36 -16.63 2.10 0.87
CA SER A 36 -16.54 0.69 1.29
C SER A 36 -15.58 -0.18 0.46
N GLN A 37 -14.70 0.42 -0.34
CA GLN A 37 -13.61 -0.34 -0.92
C GLN A 37 -12.66 -0.78 0.19
N SER A 38 -12.50 -2.08 0.31
CA SER A 38 -11.51 -2.69 1.16
C SER A 38 -10.75 -3.75 0.38
N CYS A 39 -9.58 -4.12 0.86
CA CYS A 39 -8.87 -5.28 0.36
C CYS A 39 -7.99 -5.89 1.44
N VAL A 40 -7.70 -7.18 1.27
CA VAL A 40 -6.75 -7.91 2.10
C VAL A 40 -5.72 -8.56 1.19
N VAL A 41 -4.45 -8.31 1.50
CA VAL A 41 -3.31 -8.92 0.82
C VAL A 41 -2.50 -9.68 1.86
N VAL A 42 -2.27 -10.96 1.58
CA VAL A 42 -1.31 -11.76 2.34
C VAL A 42 0.04 -11.61 1.69
N VAL A 43 1.00 -11.14 2.46
CA VAL A 43 2.40 -11.02 2.09
C VAL A 43 3.18 -12.06 2.89
N PRO A 44 4.02 -12.88 2.25
CA PRO A 44 4.92 -13.77 2.96
C PRO A 44 5.80 -13.03 3.95
N GLN A 45 6.21 -13.73 5.01
CA GLN A 45 7.27 -13.26 5.89
C GLN A 45 8.55 -12.99 5.08
N ASP A 46 9.40 -12.11 5.59
CA ASP A 46 10.67 -11.69 4.98
C ASP A 46 10.55 -10.89 3.68
N TRP A 47 9.36 -10.33 3.43
CA TRP A 47 9.19 -9.28 2.43
C TRP A 47 9.33 -7.91 3.07
N TYR A 48 9.84 -6.96 2.30
CA TYR A 48 10.13 -5.60 2.71
C TYR A 48 9.48 -4.62 1.77
N ILE A 49 9.08 -3.48 2.31
CA ILE A 49 8.64 -2.32 1.52
C ILE A 49 9.88 -1.67 0.91
N THR A 50 9.93 -1.56 -0.41
CA THR A 50 11.02 -0.90 -1.15
C THR A 50 10.62 0.47 -1.68
N ASP A 51 9.32 0.72 -1.86
CA ASP A 51 8.74 2.02 -2.18
C ASP A 51 7.32 2.10 -1.61
N SER A 52 6.88 3.32 -1.27
CA SER A 52 5.58 3.56 -0.64
C SER A 52 5.00 4.90 -1.05
N LYS A 53 3.75 4.89 -1.50
CA LYS A 53 2.93 6.09 -1.69
C LYS A 53 1.60 5.89 -1.01
N LEU A 54 1.15 6.92 -0.30
CA LEU A 54 -0.14 6.93 0.39
C LEU A 54 -0.85 8.24 0.12
N ALA A 55 -2.15 8.15 -0.15
CA ALA A 55 -3.07 9.27 -0.13
C ALA A 55 -4.30 8.84 0.67
N CYS A 56 -4.44 9.31 1.90
CA CYS A 56 -5.58 9.03 2.79
C CYS A 56 -6.02 10.36 3.40
N THR A 57 -6.75 11.16 2.64
CA THR A 57 -7.09 12.54 3.06
C THR A 57 -8.15 12.59 4.16
N ALA A 58 -8.93 11.52 4.34
CA ALA A 58 -9.92 11.41 5.41
C ALA A 58 -9.43 10.46 6.52
N ASN A 59 -9.68 10.81 7.78
CA ASN A 59 -9.25 10.04 8.97
C ASN A 59 -9.82 8.61 9.05
N GLN A 60 -10.87 8.32 8.28
CA GLN A 60 -11.54 7.03 8.21
C GLN A 60 -10.98 6.11 7.11
N ASP A 61 -10.12 6.64 6.25
CA ASP A 61 -9.43 5.87 5.21
C ASP A 61 -8.04 5.50 5.73
N PHE A 62 -7.70 4.23 5.67
CA PHE A 62 -6.43 3.76 6.22
C PHE A 62 -5.85 2.58 5.47
N LEU A 63 -4.52 2.54 5.47
CA LEU A 63 -3.72 1.37 5.13
C LEU A 63 -3.18 0.77 6.43
N ASN A 64 -3.47 -0.50 6.69
CA ASN A 64 -2.84 -1.25 7.77
C ASN A 64 -1.74 -2.14 7.18
N VAL A 65 -0.51 -1.98 7.68
CA VAL A 65 0.63 -2.80 7.31
C VAL A 65 1.25 -3.37 8.57
N SER A 66 1.30 -4.70 8.70
CA SER A 66 1.95 -5.36 9.85
C SER A 66 1.42 -4.86 11.20
N ASN A 67 0.10 -4.65 11.33
CA ASN A 67 -0.59 -4.11 12.51
C ASN A 67 -0.30 -2.62 12.82
N LYS A 68 0.24 -1.86 11.87
CA LYS A 68 0.39 -0.41 11.96
C LYS A 68 -0.56 0.27 10.99
N LEU A 69 -1.35 1.22 11.50
CA LEU A 69 -2.28 2.01 10.71
C LEU A 69 -1.60 3.26 10.16
N TYR A 70 -1.84 3.52 8.88
CA TYR A 70 -1.34 4.67 8.15
C TYR A 70 -2.52 5.44 7.56
N THR A 71 -2.56 6.75 7.84
CA THR A 71 -3.52 7.72 7.33
C THR A 71 -2.77 8.97 6.86
N GLY A 72 -3.45 9.92 6.22
CA GLY A 72 -2.81 11.10 5.64
C GLY A 72 -1.99 10.77 4.40
N LEU A 73 -0.88 11.49 4.21
CA LEU A 73 0.00 11.34 3.04
C LEU A 73 1.29 10.56 3.34
N ALA A 74 1.53 10.24 4.61
CA ALA A 74 2.73 9.54 5.04
C ALA A 74 2.50 8.03 4.99
N GLY A 75 3.14 7.36 4.03
CA GLY A 75 3.10 5.91 3.91
C GLY A 75 4.02 5.17 4.89
N PRO A 76 3.97 3.83 4.89
CA PRO A 76 4.93 2.98 5.59
C PRO A 76 6.38 3.28 5.18
N ALA A 77 7.32 3.28 6.12
CA ALA A 77 8.72 3.54 5.82
C ALA A 77 9.31 2.45 4.90
N VAL A 78 10.12 2.88 3.93
CA VAL A 78 10.98 1.97 3.14
C VAL A 78 11.90 1.19 4.08
N GLY A 79 12.04 -0.12 3.83
CA GLY A 79 12.75 -1.06 4.70
C GLY A 79 11.89 -1.70 5.79
N THR A 80 10.61 -1.32 5.93
CA THR A 80 9.69 -2.00 6.85
C THR A 80 9.50 -3.45 6.42
N GLN A 81 9.78 -4.39 7.35
CA GLN A 81 9.51 -5.81 7.16
C GLN A 81 8.00 -6.11 7.34
N LEU A 82 7.48 -6.96 6.49
CA LEU A 82 6.07 -7.34 6.45
C LEU A 82 5.83 -8.61 7.28
N SER A 83 4.82 -8.58 8.16
CA SER A 83 4.51 -9.66 9.10
C SER A 83 3.25 -10.47 8.75
N GLY A 84 2.73 -10.33 7.54
CA GLY A 84 1.68 -11.22 7.02
C GLY A 84 0.58 -10.49 6.27
N PHE A 85 -0.07 -9.51 6.90
CA PHE A 85 -1.25 -8.87 6.31
C PHE A 85 -1.00 -7.41 5.97
N LEU A 86 -1.47 -7.04 4.79
CA LEU A 86 -1.75 -5.68 4.40
C LEU A 86 -3.25 -5.57 4.19
N THR A 87 -3.89 -4.61 4.85
CA THR A 87 -5.32 -4.34 4.63
C THR A 87 -5.53 -2.88 4.27
N TRP A 88 -6.41 -2.67 3.30
CA TRP A 88 -6.83 -1.35 2.85
C TRP A 88 -8.30 -1.16 3.20
N HIS A 89 -8.66 0.02 3.68
CA HIS A 89 -10.03 0.36 3.99
C HIS A 89 -10.35 1.81 3.65
N VAL A 90 -11.50 2.02 3.02
CA VAL A 90 -12.05 3.33 2.70
C VAL A 90 -13.38 3.48 3.43
N GLY A 91 -13.39 4.38 4.42
CA GLY A 91 -14.53 4.60 5.30
C GLY A 91 -15.44 5.74 4.83
N GLY A 92 -16.67 5.74 5.34
CA GLY A 92 -17.62 6.85 5.24
C GLY A 92 -18.23 7.13 3.86
N PRO A 93 -19.16 8.09 3.76
CA PRO A 93 -19.80 8.47 2.51
C PRO A 93 -18.80 9.15 1.55
N THR A 94 -18.91 8.81 0.27
CA THR A 94 -18.17 9.40 -0.85
C THR A 94 -18.84 10.67 -1.31
N ILE A 95 -18.35 11.83 -0.90
CA ILE A 95 -18.59 13.05 -1.64
C ILE A 95 -17.29 13.86 -1.66
N ASP A 96 -16.47 13.59 -2.67
CA ASP A 96 -15.52 14.60 -3.13
C ASP A 96 -16.23 15.30 -4.30
N THR A 97 -16.96 16.38 -3.99
CA THR A 97 -17.89 17.08 -4.90
C THR A 97 -17.22 17.64 -6.15
N PHE A 98 -15.89 17.67 -6.21
CA PHE A 98 -15.15 18.42 -7.22
C PHE A 98 -14.78 17.64 -8.49
N SER A 99 -14.80 16.30 -8.50
CA SER A 99 -14.15 15.55 -9.60
C SER A 99 -15.06 14.66 -10.45
N GLY A 100 -16.33 14.45 -10.09
CA GLY A 100 -17.21 13.46 -10.74
C GLY A 100 -16.75 11.99 -10.57
N CYS A 101 -15.53 11.79 -10.09
CA CYS A 101 -14.98 10.56 -9.55
C CYS A 101 -15.08 10.57 -8.02
N GLY A 102 -15.00 9.39 -7.40
CA GLY A 102 -14.95 9.24 -5.94
C GLY A 102 -13.75 9.94 -5.27
N LYS A 103 -13.41 9.52 -4.04
CA LYS A 103 -12.38 10.18 -3.23
C LYS A 103 -10.97 10.06 -3.84
N TYR A 104 -10.15 11.11 -3.70
CA TYR A 104 -8.70 11.03 -3.92
C TYR A 104 -8.04 10.30 -2.74
N CYS A 105 -8.01 8.99 -2.84
CA CYS A 105 -7.58 8.12 -1.76
C CYS A 105 -6.95 6.85 -2.35
N GLY A 106 -5.99 6.25 -1.67
CA GLY A 106 -5.35 5.03 -2.11
C GLY A 106 -3.89 4.88 -1.68
N PHE A 107 -3.29 3.80 -2.15
CA PHE A 107 -1.91 3.47 -1.87
C PHE A 107 -1.25 2.76 -3.05
N GLU A 108 0.07 2.84 -3.12
CA GLU A 108 0.93 2.02 -3.96
C GLU A 108 2.15 1.62 -3.15
N LEU A 109 2.39 0.31 -3.00
CA LEU A 109 3.60 -0.23 -2.38
C LEU A 109 4.37 -1.07 -3.38
N GLN A 110 5.70 -0.98 -3.34
CA GLN A 110 6.59 -1.97 -3.93
C GLN A 110 7.16 -2.86 -2.83
N LEU A 111 7.12 -4.17 -3.06
CA LEU A 111 7.51 -5.20 -2.11
C LEU A 111 8.59 -6.09 -2.71
N ALA A 112 9.61 -6.45 -1.93
CA ALA A 112 10.66 -7.38 -2.35
C ALA A 112 11.03 -8.37 -1.23
N PRO A 113 11.50 -9.59 -1.55
CA PRO A 113 11.91 -10.60 -0.56
C PRO A 113 13.29 -10.31 0.08
N LYS A 114 13.86 -9.12 -0.17
CA LYS A 114 15.13 -8.66 0.39
C LYS A 114 14.94 -7.20 0.81
N PRO A 115 15.61 -6.76 1.89
CA PRO A 115 15.59 -5.35 2.25
C PRO A 115 16.16 -4.52 1.10
N PRO A 116 15.63 -3.30 0.86
CA PRO A 116 16.23 -2.40 -0.09
C PRO A 116 17.70 -2.18 0.32
N ALA A 117 18.59 -2.14 -0.68
CA ALA A 117 19.98 -1.79 -0.40
C ALA A 117 19.96 -0.46 0.36
N ARG A 118 20.57 -0.43 1.57
CA ARG A 118 20.75 0.84 2.28
C ARG A 118 21.41 1.78 1.29
N SER A 119 20.70 2.82 0.84
CA SER A 119 21.39 3.95 0.23
C SER A 119 22.42 4.38 1.27
N ALA A 120 23.66 4.61 0.85
CA ALA A 120 24.71 5.14 1.71
C ALA A 120 24.42 6.61 2.08
N GLN A 121 23.22 6.90 2.58
CA GLN A 121 22.83 8.19 3.14
C GLN A 121 22.99 8.10 4.65
N GLY A 122 24.24 8.29 5.06
CA GLY A 122 24.65 8.29 6.46
C GLY A 122 26.15 8.43 6.64
N LYS A 123 26.83 9.16 5.75
CA LYS A 123 28.14 9.76 6.05
C LYS A 123 28.19 11.13 5.36
N LEU A 124 27.34 12.03 5.83
CA LEU A 124 27.61 13.46 5.73
C LEU A 124 28.17 13.88 7.09
N LEU A 125 29.26 14.63 6.98
CA LEU A 125 30.28 15.01 7.96
C LEU A 125 29.76 15.39 9.36
#